data_AF-A0A536VB33-F1
#
_entry.id   AF-A0A536VB33-F1
#
_cell.length_a   1.000
_cell.length_b   1.000
_cell.length_c   1.000
_cell.angle_alpha   90.00
_cell.angle_beta   90.00
_cell.angle_gamma   90.00
#
_symmetry.space_group_name_H-M   'P 1'
#
loop_
_entity.id
_entity.type
_entity.pdbx_description
1 polymer ?
#
loop_
_entity_poly.entity_id
_entity_poly.type
_entity_poly.pdbx_seq_one_letter_code
_entity_poly.pdbx_strand_id
1 'polypeptide(L)'
;MTASTEIAIVGAGPAGIAAALAASQAGARVVLIDAMLRAGGRVWANGSGGLSSIDALAATGITHRAGTRVVAATHRELLLEDANDAATLRFERLILATGAREIQLPFPGWTLPGVVAAGGLQLMVKSGLRLDGRRVVVAGSGPLLLAAAASARQAGAQVLCVAEQAPRSRLARFALRLARYPDRALQALQLRMALAHTPYRAGWRVVEARRGDAGAWHVVLVDRAERLHRFDVDLLAVGYSLTPELQLASLLGCRLRDDPAAIETDVFGASSVPGVYAAGEAAGVGGWRKAWVEGRIAGLAAAGRLDDARALFPRAAKERAYAALLHEAFAPRRDESPLCSADTLVCRCEDVPYAALAACGSWREARLQQRCGMGHCQGRLCATALSILQGWPLPQDSRVPIVPARASTLTHLA
;
A
#
# COMPACT_ATOMS: atom_id res chain seq x y z
N MET A 1 -10.42 -3.35 -29.08
CA MET A 1 -10.93 -4.74 -29.21
C MET A 1 -11.60 -5.18 -27.91
N THR A 2 -12.68 -5.97 -27.98
CA THR A 2 -13.39 -6.49 -26.80
C THR A 2 -13.03 -7.96 -26.57
N ALA A 3 -12.50 -8.29 -25.40
CA ALA A 3 -12.21 -9.66 -24.98
C ALA A 3 -13.19 -10.10 -23.87
N SER A 4 -13.37 -11.40 -23.65
CA SER A 4 -14.18 -11.94 -22.55
C SER A 4 -13.40 -12.97 -21.73
N THR A 5 -13.74 -13.08 -20.44
CA THR A 5 -13.18 -14.07 -19.52
C THR A 5 -14.22 -14.45 -18.48
N GLU A 6 -14.05 -15.57 -17.79
CA GLU A 6 -14.92 -15.94 -16.67
C GLU A 6 -14.54 -15.11 -15.44
N ILE A 7 -13.24 -15.13 -15.10
CA ILE A 7 -12.73 -14.42 -13.92
C ILE A 7 -11.68 -13.39 -14.35
N ALA A 8 -11.98 -12.11 -14.11
CA ALA A 8 -11.00 -11.04 -14.19
C ALA A 8 -10.41 -10.76 -12.80
N ILE A 9 -9.10 -10.55 -12.73
CA ILE A 9 -8.39 -10.27 -11.47
C ILE A 9 -7.56 -9.00 -11.65
N VAL A 10 -7.78 -8.02 -10.79
CA VAL A 10 -7.07 -6.73 -10.84
C VAL A 10 -6.02 -6.68 -9.72
N GLY A 11 -4.76 -6.72 -10.11
CA GLY A 11 -3.56 -6.70 -9.26
C GLY A 11 -2.82 -8.03 -9.26
N ALA A 12 -1.58 -8.07 -9.73
CA ALA A 12 -0.67 -9.23 -9.74
C ALA A 12 0.27 -9.25 -8.53
N GLY A 13 -0.21 -8.79 -7.36
CA GLY A 13 0.44 -9.02 -6.08
C GLY A 13 0.21 -10.44 -5.54
N PRO A 14 0.67 -10.75 -4.32
CA PRO A 14 0.49 -12.07 -3.71
C PRO A 14 -0.96 -12.58 -3.70
N ALA A 15 -1.94 -11.71 -3.44
CA ALA A 15 -3.35 -12.08 -3.47
C ALA A 15 -3.83 -12.44 -4.88
N GLY A 16 -3.59 -11.58 -5.87
CA GLY A 16 -4.08 -11.83 -7.21
C GLY A 16 -3.38 -12.98 -7.91
N ILE A 17 -2.08 -13.17 -7.69
CA ILE A 17 -1.36 -14.38 -8.16
C ILE A 17 -2.01 -15.63 -7.55
N ALA A 18 -2.22 -15.65 -6.23
CA ALA A 18 -2.80 -16.81 -5.56
C ALA A 18 -4.25 -17.08 -6.00
N ALA A 19 -5.04 -16.03 -6.24
CA ALA A 19 -6.39 -16.12 -6.78
C ALA A 19 -6.39 -16.66 -8.20
N ALA A 20 -5.49 -16.15 -9.06
CA ALA A 20 -5.38 -16.56 -10.45
C ALA A 20 -5.00 -18.03 -10.57
N LEU A 21 -4.00 -18.47 -9.79
CA LEU A 21 -3.58 -19.88 -9.74
C LEU A 21 -4.71 -20.78 -9.26
N ALA A 22 -5.39 -20.41 -8.17
CA ALA A 22 -6.48 -21.19 -7.62
C ALA A 22 -7.68 -21.32 -8.57
N ALA A 23 -8.09 -20.22 -9.21
CA ALA A 23 -9.16 -20.21 -10.19
C ALA A 23 -8.81 -21.01 -11.45
N SER A 24 -7.59 -20.85 -11.97
CA SER A 24 -7.13 -21.57 -13.16
C SER A 24 -6.99 -23.07 -12.90
N GLN A 25 -6.50 -23.48 -11.72
CA GLN A 25 -6.46 -24.89 -11.30
C GLN A 25 -7.85 -25.50 -11.14
N ALA A 26 -8.87 -24.68 -10.85
CA ALA A 26 -10.27 -25.09 -10.85
C ALA A 26 -10.91 -25.13 -12.26
N GLY A 27 -10.15 -24.84 -13.31
CA GLY A 27 -10.58 -24.91 -14.71
C GLY A 27 -11.14 -23.59 -15.28
N ALA A 28 -11.14 -22.50 -14.51
CA ALA A 28 -11.68 -21.23 -14.98
C ALA A 28 -10.75 -20.51 -15.98
N ARG A 29 -11.34 -19.79 -16.93
CA ARG A 29 -10.61 -18.83 -17.78
C ARG A 29 -10.33 -17.55 -17.01
N VAL A 30 -9.05 -17.24 -16.84
CA VAL A 30 -8.58 -16.15 -16.00
C VAL A 30 -7.79 -15.12 -16.81
N VAL A 31 -8.16 -13.85 -16.63
CA VAL A 31 -7.33 -12.71 -17.05
C VAL A 31 -6.83 -11.99 -15.80
N LEU A 32 -5.51 -11.93 -15.63
CA LEU A 32 -4.84 -11.21 -14.55
C LEU A 32 -4.29 -9.89 -15.09
N ILE A 33 -4.68 -8.76 -14.50
CA ILE A 33 -4.34 -7.40 -14.94
C ILE A 33 -3.47 -6.75 -13.88
N ASP A 34 -2.35 -6.15 -14.27
CA ASP A 34 -1.53 -5.36 -13.35
C ASP A 34 -0.86 -4.17 -14.03
N ALA A 35 -0.80 -3.05 -13.31
CA ALA A 35 -0.21 -1.82 -13.81
C ALA A 35 1.33 -1.87 -13.86
N MET A 36 1.97 -2.77 -13.11
CA MET A 36 3.42 -2.99 -13.16
C MET A 36 3.77 -3.93 -14.32
N LEU A 37 4.98 -3.76 -14.87
CA LEU A 37 5.49 -4.61 -15.95
C LEU A 37 5.83 -6.03 -15.49
N ARG A 38 5.93 -6.28 -14.18
CA ARG A 38 6.29 -7.57 -13.59
C ARG A 38 5.31 -7.93 -12.49
N ALA A 39 4.89 -9.19 -12.48
CA ALA A 39 4.09 -9.75 -11.40
C ALA A 39 4.90 -9.85 -10.09
N GLY A 40 4.18 -9.95 -8.97
CA GLY A 40 4.73 -10.04 -7.62
C GLY A 40 4.41 -8.84 -6.74
N GLY A 41 3.82 -7.79 -7.33
CA GLY A 41 3.53 -6.52 -6.68
C GLY A 41 4.75 -5.95 -5.97
N ARG A 42 4.52 -5.21 -4.87
CA ARG A 42 5.59 -4.57 -4.09
C ARG A 42 6.42 -5.55 -3.23
N VAL A 43 5.87 -6.74 -2.96
CA VAL A 43 6.50 -7.73 -2.06
C VAL A 43 7.63 -8.46 -2.78
N TRP A 44 7.36 -9.00 -3.97
CA TRP A 44 8.28 -9.81 -4.76
C TRP A 44 8.84 -9.08 -5.98
N ALA A 45 8.75 -7.75 -6.00
CA ALA A 45 9.37 -6.93 -7.04
C ALA A 45 10.81 -7.41 -7.30
N ASN A 46 11.07 -7.81 -8.55
CA ASN A 46 12.34 -8.34 -9.05
C ASN A 46 12.85 -9.65 -8.40
N GLY A 47 11.95 -10.55 -8.01
CA GLY A 47 12.28 -11.96 -7.77
C GLY A 47 12.86 -12.29 -6.39
N SER A 48 12.93 -11.32 -5.47
CA SER A 48 13.54 -11.47 -4.15
C SER A 48 12.70 -12.28 -3.13
N GLY A 49 12.04 -13.36 -3.56
CA GLY A 49 11.14 -14.10 -2.67
C GLY A 49 10.59 -15.41 -3.22
N GLY A 50 11.43 -16.28 -3.80
CA GLY A 50 11.20 -17.72 -4.00
C GLY A 50 9.97 -18.16 -4.84
N LEU A 51 9.10 -17.22 -5.19
CA LEU A 51 7.86 -17.36 -5.93
C LEU A 51 7.85 -16.23 -6.97
N SER A 52 8.88 -16.17 -7.81
CA SER A 52 8.89 -15.33 -9.02
C SER A 52 7.91 -15.93 -10.03
N SER A 53 6.62 -15.82 -9.73
CA SER A 53 5.56 -16.55 -10.42
C SER A 53 5.27 -16.02 -11.83
N ILE A 54 6.14 -15.24 -12.48
CA ILE A 54 5.96 -15.04 -13.93
C ILE A 54 6.14 -16.39 -14.63
N ASP A 55 7.15 -17.18 -14.27
CA ASP A 55 7.35 -18.51 -14.83
C ASP A 55 6.20 -19.47 -14.43
N ALA A 56 5.75 -19.38 -13.17
CA ALA A 56 4.61 -20.17 -12.70
C ALA A 56 3.27 -19.76 -13.35
N LEU A 57 3.09 -18.48 -13.69
CA LEU A 57 1.93 -17.99 -14.43
C LEU A 57 2.04 -18.32 -15.92
N ALA A 58 3.24 -18.26 -16.51
CA ALA A 58 3.48 -18.60 -17.91
C ALA A 58 3.23 -20.10 -18.18
N ALA A 59 3.48 -20.95 -17.18
CA ALA A 59 3.15 -22.38 -17.23
C ALA A 59 1.66 -22.68 -17.04
N THR A 60 0.82 -21.66 -16.81
CA THR A 60 -0.63 -21.82 -16.63
C THR A 60 -1.38 -21.19 -17.79
N GLY A 61 -2.62 -21.63 -18.06
CA GLY A 61 -3.50 -21.04 -19.08
C GLY A 61 -4.02 -19.63 -18.73
N ILE A 62 -3.34 -18.90 -17.83
CA ILE A 62 -3.73 -17.57 -17.34
C ILE A 62 -3.25 -16.51 -18.34
N THR A 63 -4.17 -15.67 -18.81
CA THR A 63 -3.78 -14.50 -19.63
C THR A 63 -3.34 -13.37 -18.71
N HIS A 64 -2.04 -13.07 -18.69
CA HIS A 64 -1.49 -11.97 -17.89
C HIS A 64 -1.29 -10.70 -18.72
N ARG A 65 -1.99 -9.62 -18.37
CA ARG A 65 -1.86 -8.28 -18.94
C ARG A 65 -1.05 -7.38 -18.00
N ALA A 66 0.28 -7.49 -18.09
CA ALA A 66 1.21 -6.62 -17.37
C ALA A 66 1.24 -5.21 -17.98
N GLY A 67 1.68 -4.22 -17.20
CA GLY A 67 1.74 -2.82 -17.66
C GLY A 67 0.38 -2.23 -18.06
N THR A 68 -0.72 -2.83 -17.60
CA THR A 68 -2.09 -2.52 -18.01
C THR A 68 -2.87 -1.99 -16.81
N ARG A 69 -3.48 -0.81 -16.97
CA ARG A 69 -4.24 -0.12 -15.92
C ARG A 69 -5.74 -0.24 -16.18
N VAL A 70 -6.53 -0.35 -15.11
CA VAL A 70 -7.99 -0.20 -15.19
C VAL A 70 -8.32 1.29 -15.09
N VAL A 71 -8.89 1.84 -16.16
CA VAL A 71 -9.25 3.25 -16.29
C VAL A 71 -10.69 3.50 -15.85
N ALA A 72 -11.58 2.58 -16.21
CA ALA A 72 -12.99 2.62 -15.84
C ALA A 72 -13.50 1.20 -15.62
N ALA A 73 -14.63 1.08 -14.91
CA ALA A 73 -15.28 -0.20 -14.71
C ALA A 73 -16.80 -0.02 -14.64
N THR A 74 -17.51 -1.01 -15.18
CA THR A 74 -18.92 -1.27 -14.91
C THR A 74 -19.04 -2.62 -14.18
N HIS A 75 -20.26 -3.06 -13.87
CA HIS A 75 -20.45 -4.34 -13.18
C HIS A 75 -19.98 -5.58 -13.97
N ARG A 76 -19.74 -5.47 -15.29
CA ARG A 76 -19.33 -6.60 -16.14
C ARG A 76 -18.21 -6.29 -17.13
N GLU A 77 -17.73 -5.04 -17.15
CA GLU A 77 -16.71 -4.61 -18.11
C GLU A 77 -15.63 -3.77 -17.41
N LEU A 78 -14.38 -3.99 -17.79
CA LEU A 78 -13.25 -3.13 -17.45
C LEU A 78 -12.75 -2.43 -18.71
N LEU A 79 -12.57 -1.11 -18.64
CA LEU A 79 -11.79 -0.38 -19.65
C LEU A 79 -10.32 -0.39 -19.21
N LEU A 80 -9.49 -1.02 -20.04
CA LEU A 80 -8.07 -1.23 -19.82
C LEU A 80 -7.26 -0.29 -20.69
N GLU A 81 -6.14 0.18 -20.17
CA GLU A 81 -5.17 0.99 -20.91
C GLU A 81 -3.74 0.52 -20.62
N ASP A 82 -2.98 0.21 -21.67
CA ASP A 82 -1.54 -0.02 -21.59
C ASP A 82 -0.76 1.13 -22.28
N ALA A 83 0.54 0.97 -22.47
CA ALA A 83 1.38 2.00 -23.10
C ALA A 83 0.98 2.32 -24.55
N ASN A 84 0.38 1.36 -25.26
CA ASN A 84 0.13 1.43 -26.69
C ASN A 84 -1.36 1.63 -26.99
N ASP A 85 -2.25 0.88 -26.34
CA ASP A 85 -3.66 0.79 -26.74
C ASP A 85 -4.65 0.73 -25.55
N ALA A 86 -5.93 0.81 -25.85
CA ALA A 86 -7.04 0.61 -24.95
C ALA A 86 -7.89 -0.60 -25.36
N ALA A 87 -8.41 -1.32 -24.38
CA ALA A 87 -9.24 -2.50 -24.62
C ALA A 87 -10.34 -2.63 -23.58
N THR A 88 -11.49 -3.16 -24.00
CA THR A 88 -12.57 -3.51 -23.09
C THR A 88 -12.50 -4.99 -22.77
N LEU A 89 -12.52 -5.35 -21.49
CA LEU A 89 -12.58 -6.73 -21.02
C LEU A 89 -13.92 -6.99 -20.35
N ARG A 90 -14.71 -7.91 -20.91
CA ARG A 90 -15.90 -8.48 -20.29
C ARG A 90 -15.53 -9.58 -19.32
N PHE A 91 -16.23 -9.65 -18.19
CA PHE A 91 -16.03 -10.68 -17.18
C PHE A 91 -17.35 -11.17 -16.57
N GLU A 92 -17.37 -12.38 -16.04
CA GLU A 92 -18.51 -12.91 -15.26
C GLU A 92 -18.34 -12.68 -13.76
N ARG A 93 -17.09 -12.76 -13.28
CA ARG A 93 -16.66 -12.49 -11.91
C ARG A 93 -15.41 -11.62 -11.90
N LEU A 94 -15.29 -10.77 -10.89
CA LEU A 94 -14.17 -9.86 -10.69
C LEU A 94 -13.55 -10.09 -9.31
N ILE A 95 -12.23 -10.22 -9.23
CA ILE A 95 -11.49 -10.26 -7.98
C ILE A 95 -10.62 -8.99 -7.86
N LEU A 96 -10.90 -8.18 -6.85
CA LEU A 96 -10.16 -6.99 -6.49
C LEU A 96 -8.99 -7.37 -5.57
N ALA A 97 -7.79 -7.45 -6.15
CA ALA A 97 -6.52 -7.66 -5.46
C ALA A 97 -5.62 -6.43 -5.59
N THR A 98 -6.23 -5.24 -5.54
CA THR A 98 -5.64 -3.92 -5.84
C THR A 98 -4.54 -3.48 -4.86
N GLY A 99 -4.40 -4.19 -3.74
CA GLY A 99 -3.34 -3.98 -2.78
C GLY A 99 -3.57 -2.74 -1.91
N ALA A 100 -2.46 -2.17 -1.45
CA ALA A 100 -2.43 -1.00 -0.58
C ALA A 100 -1.27 -0.07 -0.95
N ARG A 101 -1.38 1.19 -0.55
CA ARG A 101 -0.35 2.22 -0.69
C ARG A 101 0.15 2.65 0.69
N GLU A 102 1.35 3.20 0.73
CA GLU A 102 1.90 3.75 1.97
C GLU A 102 1.15 4.99 2.39
N ILE A 103 0.94 5.11 3.70
CA ILE A 103 0.47 6.34 4.32
C ILE A 103 1.67 7.29 4.38
N GLN A 104 1.49 8.48 3.81
CA GLN A 104 2.44 9.58 3.87
C GLN A 104 1.80 10.71 4.67
N LEU A 105 2.39 11.02 5.82
CA LEU A 105 1.92 12.12 6.66
C LEU A 105 2.78 13.37 6.38
N PRO A 106 2.15 14.52 6.08
CA PRO A 106 2.87 15.77 5.89
C PRO A 106 3.63 16.22 7.15
N PHE A 107 4.80 16.81 6.93
CA PHE A 107 5.61 17.54 7.91
C PHE A 107 6.47 18.57 7.18
N PRO A 108 6.94 19.66 7.83
CA PRO A 108 7.84 20.62 7.19
C PRO A 108 8.96 19.97 6.37
N GLY A 109 8.95 20.19 5.06
CA GLY A 109 9.93 19.65 4.11
C GLY A 109 9.70 18.23 3.61
N TRP A 110 8.58 17.57 3.89
CA TRP A 110 8.28 16.21 3.42
C TRP A 110 8.20 16.06 1.88
N THR A 111 8.01 17.16 1.15
CA THR A 111 7.97 17.19 -0.32
C THR A 111 9.35 17.40 -0.95
N LEU A 112 10.38 17.63 -0.15
CA LEU A 112 11.70 17.96 -0.65
C LEU A 112 12.38 16.74 -1.31
N PRO A 113 13.21 16.95 -2.36
CA PRO A 113 14.00 15.89 -2.95
C PRO A 113 14.83 15.14 -1.90
N GLY A 114 14.86 13.81 -1.96
CA GLY A 114 15.55 12.99 -0.96
C GLY A 114 14.67 12.58 0.22
N VAL A 115 13.47 13.13 0.38
CA VAL A 115 12.41 12.53 1.21
C VAL A 115 11.60 11.57 0.36
N VAL A 116 11.58 10.30 0.75
CA VAL A 116 10.90 9.22 0.00
C VAL A 116 10.08 8.35 0.93
N ALA A 117 9.09 7.64 0.39
CA ALA A 117 8.37 6.63 1.13
C ALA A 117 9.29 5.45 1.50
N ALA A 118 9.14 4.84 2.67
CA ALA A 118 9.99 3.74 3.14
C ALA A 118 9.91 2.50 2.22
N GLY A 119 8.71 2.10 1.84
CA GLY A 119 8.48 1.05 0.83
C GLY A 119 8.88 1.49 -0.57
N GLY A 120 8.78 2.79 -0.88
CA GLY A 120 9.35 3.40 -2.08
C GLY A 120 10.86 3.18 -2.19
N LEU A 121 11.62 3.47 -1.11
CA LEU A 121 13.05 3.20 -1.04
C LEU A 121 13.35 1.72 -1.25
N GLN A 122 12.61 0.85 -0.56
CA GLN A 122 12.77 -0.60 -0.71
C GLN A 122 12.53 -1.06 -2.15
N LEU A 123 11.50 -0.53 -2.82
CA LEU A 123 11.20 -0.86 -4.21
C LEU A 123 12.29 -0.36 -5.16
N MET A 124 12.80 0.85 -4.96
CA MET A 124 13.91 1.38 -5.76
C MET A 124 15.16 0.52 -5.62
N VAL A 125 15.53 0.12 -4.40
CA VAL A 125 16.66 -0.78 -4.13
C VAL A 125 16.46 -2.13 -4.82
N LYS A 126 15.29 -2.75 -4.65
CA LYS A 126 14.95 -4.01 -5.35
C LYS A 126 14.98 -3.85 -6.87
N SER A 127 14.85 -2.63 -7.38
CA SER A 127 14.91 -2.29 -8.80
C SER A 127 16.30 -1.88 -9.27
N GLY A 128 17.33 -2.09 -8.44
CA GLY A 128 18.73 -1.88 -8.80
C GLY A 128 19.32 -0.55 -8.32
N LEU A 129 18.58 0.25 -7.55
CA LEU A 129 19.15 1.44 -6.93
C LEU A 129 20.26 1.04 -5.94
N ARG A 130 21.47 1.54 -6.20
CA ARG A 130 22.59 1.49 -5.27
C ARG A 130 22.65 2.78 -4.48
N LEU A 131 22.95 2.68 -3.19
CA LEU A 131 23.03 3.82 -2.28
C LEU A 131 24.47 4.17 -1.90
N ASP A 132 25.40 3.22 -2.03
CA ASP A 132 26.87 3.43 -2.06
C ASP A 132 27.37 4.54 -1.11
N GLY A 133 27.25 4.31 0.20
CA GLY A 133 27.76 5.21 1.25
C GLY A 133 26.81 6.33 1.68
N ARG A 134 25.68 6.54 0.99
CA ARG A 134 24.69 7.56 1.38
C ARG A 134 24.18 7.35 2.80
N ARG A 135 24.08 8.45 3.54
CA ARG A 135 23.54 8.53 4.89
C ARG A 135 22.03 8.53 4.86
N VAL A 136 21.43 7.52 5.46
CA VAL A 136 19.98 7.30 5.43
C VAL A 136 19.41 7.28 6.84
N VAL A 137 18.35 8.04 7.06
CA VAL A 137 17.45 7.85 8.20
C VAL A 137 16.16 7.21 7.71
N VAL A 138 15.67 6.21 8.44
CA VAL A 138 14.37 5.59 8.19
C VAL A 138 13.46 5.91 9.37
N ALA A 139 12.28 6.45 9.13
CA ALA A 139 11.41 6.95 10.19
C ALA A 139 9.92 6.68 9.95
N GLY A 140 9.13 6.70 11.01
CA GLY A 140 7.67 6.61 10.96
C GLY A 140 7.15 5.51 11.88
N SER A 141 6.20 4.70 11.42
CA SER A 141 5.64 3.59 12.21
C SER A 141 5.48 2.33 11.38
N GLY A 142 5.94 1.20 11.93
CA GLY A 142 5.59 -0.13 11.43
C GLY A 142 6.76 -1.02 11.02
N PRO A 143 6.48 -2.31 10.79
CA PRO A 143 7.50 -3.31 10.46
C PRO A 143 8.22 -3.04 9.13
N LEU A 144 7.59 -2.25 8.23
CA LEU A 144 8.18 -1.86 6.95
C LEU A 144 9.47 -1.05 7.13
N LEU A 145 9.62 -0.31 8.23
CA LEU A 145 10.82 0.49 8.49
C LEU A 145 12.07 -0.39 8.57
N LEU A 146 11.99 -1.53 9.28
CA LEU A 146 13.10 -2.47 9.39
C LEU A 146 13.43 -3.10 8.03
N ALA A 147 12.42 -3.46 7.24
CA ALA A 147 12.62 -4.03 5.92
C ALA A 147 13.26 -3.03 4.94
N ALA A 148 12.81 -1.77 4.97
CA ALA A 148 13.39 -0.68 4.17
C ALA A 148 14.83 -0.38 4.59
N ALA A 149 15.10 -0.27 5.89
CA ALA A 149 16.45 -0.06 6.42
C ALA A 149 17.42 -1.20 6.06
N ALA A 150 16.98 -2.46 6.19
CA ALA A 150 17.79 -3.61 5.82
C ALA A 150 18.09 -3.61 4.31
N SER A 151 17.10 -3.29 3.47
CA SER A 151 17.28 -3.18 2.02
C SER A 151 18.26 -2.06 1.67
N ALA A 152 18.13 -0.89 2.31
CA ALA A 152 19.04 0.24 2.11
C ALA A 152 20.48 -0.13 2.48
N ARG A 153 20.69 -0.81 3.62
CA ARG A 153 22.01 -1.29 4.04
C ARG A 153 22.59 -2.31 3.06
N GLN A 154 21.78 -3.24 2.54
CA GLN A 154 22.20 -4.18 1.51
C GLN A 154 22.61 -3.47 0.20
N ALA A 155 22.00 -2.32 -0.11
CA ALA A 155 22.37 -1.46 -1.23
C ALA A 155 23.55 -0.53 -0.95
N GLY A 156 24.26 -0.70 0.19
CA GLY A 156 25.46 0.06 0.54
C GLY A 156 25.21 1.35 1.33
N ALA A 157 23.99 1.63 1.80
CA ALA A 157 23.73 2.84 2.60
C ALA A 157 24.31 2.76 4.01
N GLN A 158 24.74 3.92 4.52
CA GLN A 158 24.98 4.13 5.94
C GLN A 158 23.66 4.50 6.63
N VAL A 159 22.96 3.48 7.16
CA VAL A 159 21.71 3.72 7.91
C VAL A 159 22.04 4.24 9.32
N LEU A 160 21.84 5.55 9.52
CA LEU A 160 22.18 6.26 10.75
C LEU A 160 21.24 5.95 11.91
N CYS A 161 19.95 5.76 11.63
CA CYS A 161 18.92 5.53 12.63
C CYS A 161 17.65 4.94 12.00
N VAL A 162 16.97 4.07 12.75
CA VAL A 162 15.56 3.72 12.53
C VAL A 162 14.74 4.36 13.65
N ALA A 163 13.96 5.38 13.31
CA ALA A 163 13.09 6.12 14.23
C ALA A 163 11.65 5.60 14.15
N GLU A 164 11.25 4.84 15.16
CA GLU A 164 9.92 4.26 15.30
C GLU A 164 9.09 5.15 16.23
N GLN A 165 7.92 5.59 15.75
CA GLN A 165 6.99 6.41 16.50
C GLN A 165 6.34 5.66 17.65
N ALA A 166 6.09 4.36 17.49
CA ALA A 166 5.50 3.56 18.53
C ALA A 166 6.39 3.56 19.80
N PRO A 167 5.80 3.80 20.99
CA PRO A 167 6.55 3.84 22.23
C PRO A 167 7.06 2.44 22.61
N ARG A 168 8.15 2.40 23.38
CA ARG A 168 8.77 1.14 23.86
C ARG A 168 7.78 0.17 24.50
N SER A 169 6.82 0.68 25.28
CA SER A 169 5.79 -0.14 25.93
C SER A 169 4.90 -0.87 24.94
N ARG A 170 4.49 -0.21 23.85
CA ARG A 170 3.69 -0.82 22.78
C ARG A 170 4.49 -1.84 21.99
N LEU A 171 5.74 -1.52 21.67
CA LEU A 171 6.65 -2.46 21.00
C LEU A 171 6.95 -3.70 21.85
N ALA A 172 7.14 -3.54 23.16
CA ALA A 172 7.34 -4.66 24.08
C ALA A 172 6.11 -5.58 24.12
N ARG A 173 4.90 -5.00 24.20
CA ARG A 173 3.64 -5.76 24.13
C ARG A 173 3.50 -6.51 22.80
N PHE A 174 3.84 -5.86 21.69
CA PHE A 174 3.87 -6.49 20.38
C PHE A 174 4.85 -7.68 20.35
N ALA A 175 6.09 -7.48 20.83
CA ALA A 175 7.11 -8.52 20.87
C ALA A 175 6.70 -9.74 21.70
N LEU A 176 6.08 -9.53 22.87
CA LEU A 176 5.55 -10.62 23.70
C LEU A 176 4.49 -11.45 22.95
N ARG A 177 3.59 -10.79 22.21
CA ARG A 177 2.54 -11.47 21.43
C ARG A 177 3.07 -12.11 20.15
N LEU A 178 4.17 -11.58 19.60
CA LEU A 178 4.85 -12.10 18.41
C LEU A 178 5.38 -13.52 18.62
N ALA A 179 5.65 -13.92 19.87
CA ALA A 179 6.06 -15.30 20.23
C ALA A 179 5.06 -16.37 19.75
N ARG A 180 3.78 -16.03 19.53
CA ARG A 180 2.76 -16.94 18.97
C ARG A 180 2.95 -17.21 17.46
N TYR A 181 3.87 -16.50 16.82
CA TYR A 181 4.13 -16.55 15.38
C TYR A 181 5.64 -16.73 15.14
N PRO A 182 6.18 -17.95 15.31
CA PRO A 182 7.62 -18.21 15.32
C PRO A 182 8.33 -17.76 14.03
N ASP A 183 7.74 -18.05 12.86
CA ASP A 183 8.26 -17.57 11.56
C ASP A 183 8.43 -16.04 11.52
N ARG A 184 7.50 -15.30 12.14
CA ARG A 184 7.49 -13.83 12.17
C ARG A 184 8.48 -13.28 13.17
N ALA A 185 8.61 -13.94 14.33
CA ALA A 185 9.62 -13.62 15.32
C ALA A 185 11.03 -13.82 14.74
N LEU A 186 11.26 -14.94 14.04
CA LEU A 186 12.51 -15.21 13.35
C LEU A 186 12.80 -14.15 12.27
N GLN A 187 11.81 -13.80 11.44
CA GLN A 187 11.95 -12.74 10.44
C GLN A 187 12.32 -11.39 11.07
N ALA A 188 11.65 -11.00 12.16
CA ALA A 188 11.94 -9.76 12.87
C ALA A 188 13.35 -9.76 13.47
N LEU A 189 13.78 -10.89 14.03
CA LEU A 189 15.13 -11.08 14.56
C LEU A 189 16.19 -10.96 13.46
N GLN A 190 15.98 -11.61 12.31
CA GLN A 190 16.87 -11.53 11.15
C GLN A 190 17.05 -10.09 10.67
N LEU A 191 15.95 -9.33 10.54
CA LEU A 191 16.01 -7.91 10.19
C LEU A 191 16.76 -7.09 11.25
N ARG A 192 16.53 -7.37 12.53
CA ARG A 192 17.22 -6.68 13.62
C ARG A 192 18.72 -6.98 13.64
N MET A 193 19.12 -8.22 13.39
CA MET A 193 20.53 -8.63 13.28
C MET A 193 21.21 -8.01 12.06
N ALA A 194 20.53 -7.97 10.90
CA ALA A 194 21.04 -7.27 9.72
C ALA A 194 21.31 -5.77 9.98
N LEU A 195 20.64 -5.21 11.00
CA LEU A 195 20.75 -3.82 11.46
C LEU A 195 21.43 -3.71 12.83
N ALA A 196 22.28 -4.66 13.24
CA ALA A 196 22.85 -4.72 14.59
C ALA A 196 23.51 -3.40 15.05
N HIS A 197 24.25 -2.74 14.15
CA HIS A 197 24.94 -1.47 14.42
C HIS A 197 24.10 -0.22 14.15
N THR A 198 22.85 -0.38 13.71
CA THR A 198 21.94 0.73 13.46
C THR A 198 21.09 0.98 14.71
N PRO A 199 21.13 2.19 15.29
CA PRO A 199 20.26 2.57 16.39
C PRO A 199 18.77 2.43 16.04
N TYR A 200 18.02 1.70 16.87
CA TYR A 200 16.55 1.68 16.83
C TYR A 200 16.01 2.58 17.94
N ARG A 201 15.31 3.65 17.56
CA ARG A 201 14.82 4.69 18.45
C ARG A 201 13.29 4.68 18.51
N ALA A 202 12.76 4.04 19.54
CA ALA A 202 11.32 3.96 19.79
C ALA A 202 10.76 5.23 20.45
N GLY A 203 9.55 5.62 20.07
CA GLY A 203 8.91 6.86 20.49
C GLY A 203 9.54 8.11 19.86
N TRP A 204 10.21 7.99 18.71
CA TRP A 204 10.80 9.12 18.00
C TRP A 204 9.96 9.47 16.77
N ARG A 205 9.71 10.76 16.54
CA ARG A 205 8.93 11.25 15.39
C ARG A 205 9.72 12.24 14.55
N VAL A 206 9.50 12.24 13.24
CA VAL A 206 10.01 13.28 12.34
C VAL A 206 9.19 14.54 12.59
N VAL A 207 9.87 15.68 12.72
CA VAL A 207 9.21 16.98 12.79
C VAL A 207 9.55 17.86 11.60
N GLU A 208 10.70 17.65 10.98
CA GLU A 208 11.16 18.53 9.92
C GLU A 208 12.27 17.88 9.09
N ALA A 209 12.25 18.14 7.79
CA ALA A 209 13.37 17.98 6.90
C ALA A 209 13.70 19.33 6.27
N ARG A 210 14.98 19.69 6.20
CA ARG A 210 15.44 20.93 5.59
C ARG A 210 16.68 20.68 4.76
N ARG A 211 16.85 21.53 3.76
CA ARG A 211 18.11 21.71 3.08
C ARG A 211 18.87 22.82 3.80
N GLY A 212 20.06 22.52 4.29
CA GLY A 212 20.96 23.51 4.87
C GLY A 212 21.60 24.40 3.80
N ASP A 213 22.21 25.50 4.25
CA ASP A 213 22.75 26.56 3.38
C ASP A 213 23.88 26.09 2.47
N ALA A 214 24.66 25.08 2.90
CA ALA A 214 25.71 24.44 2.10
C ALA A 214 25.19 23.31 1.19
N GLY A 215 23.87 23.14 1.07
CA GLY A 215 23.23 22.10 0.28
C GLY A 215 23.10 20.73 0.97
N ALA A 216 23.62 20.57 2.18
CA ALA A 216 23.49 19.35 2.99
C ALA A 216 22.06 19.19 3.54
N TRP A 217 21.50 17.97 3.49
CA TRP A 217 20.19 17.72 4.10
C TRP A 217 20.34 17.46 5.59
N HIS A 218 19.42 18.02 6.37
CA HIS A 218 19.24 17.58 7.74
C HIS A 218 17.78 17.20 8.00
N VAL A 219 17.62 16.15 8.80
CA VAL A 219 16.33 15.77 9.38
C VAL A 219 16.37 16.05 10.87
N VAL A 220 15.29 16.65 11.38
CA VAL A 220 15.05 16.86 12.79
C VAL A 220 14.07 15.80 13.26
N LEU A 221 14.51 14.99 14.22
CA LEU A 221 13.70 14.05 14.95
C LEU A 221 13.47 14.58 16.36
N VAL A 222 12.37 14.21 16.98
CA VAL A 222 12.08 14.51 18.39
C VAL A 222 11.78 13.24 19.16
N ASP A 223 12.31 13.14 20.37
CA ASP A 223 12.05 12.04 21.28
C ASP A 223 10.82 12.30 22.17
N ARG A 224 10.41 11.32 22.99
CA ARG A 224 9.25 11.48 23.89
C ARG A 224 9.45 12.52 25.01
N ALA A 225 10.67 13.00 25.23
CA ALA A 225 10.96 14.07 26.17
C ALA A 225 11.01 15.43 25.46
N GLU A 226 10.51 15.52 24.22
CA GLU A 226 10.49 16.71 23.37
C GLU A 226 11.89 17.27 23.07
N ARG A 227 12.94 16.43 23.15
CA ARG A 227 14.29 16.82 22.77
C ARG A 227 14.51 16.64 21.28
N LEU A 228 15.04 17.68 20.65
CA LEU A 228 15.36 17.70 19.22
C LEU A 228 16.71 17.03 18.94
N HIS A 229 16.74 16.16 17.94
CA HIS A 229 17.93 15.44 17.46
C HIS A 229 18.08 15.70 15.97
N ARG A 230 19.24 16.24 15.58
CA ARG A 230 19.54 16.57 14.18
C ARG A 230 20.45 15.51 13.58
N PHE A 231 20.13 15.09 12.36
CA PHE A 231 20.95 14.17 11.57
C PHE A 231 21.23 14.78 10.21
N ASP A 232 22.51 14.88 9.84
CA ASP A 232 22.89 15.17 8.47
C ASP A 232 22.73 13.90 7.64
N VAL A 233 21.86 13.97 6.65
CA VAL A 233 21.46 12.84 5.81
C VAL A 233 21.64 13.18 4.34
N ASP A 234 21.56 12.16 3.50
CA ASP A 234 21.44 12.33 2.04
C ASP A 234 20.07 11.87 1.56
N LEU A 235 19.38 11.03 2.35
CA LEU A 235 18.04 10.53 2.08
C LEU A 235 17.29 10.23 3.38
N LEU A 236 16.01 10.59 3.41
CA LEU A 236 15.07 10.29 4.49
C LEU A 236 13.97 9.38 3.93
N ALA A 237 13.83 8.18 4.51
CA ALA A 237 12.78 7.25 4.14
C ALA A 237 11.68 7.25 5.22
N VAL A 238 10.43 7.57 4.85
CA VAL A 238 9.34 7.75 5.81
C VAL A 238 8.14 6.86 5.49
N GLY A 239 7.56 6.20 6.49
CA GLY A 239 6.32 5.44 6.29
C GLY A 239 5.52 5.23 7.59
N TYR A 240 4.19 5.36 7.51
CA TYR A 240 3.29 5.34 8.67
C TYR A 240 2.20 4.28 8.57
N SER A 241 2.58 3.05 8.18
CA SER A 241 1.66 1.96 7.75
C SER A 241 1.15 2.12 6.30
N LEU A 242 0.19 1.27 5.93
CA LEU A 242 -0.45 1.19 4.62
C LEU A 242 -1.95 1.48 4.71
N THR A 243 -2.51 1.99 3.63
CA THR A 243 -3.96 2.13 3.42
C THR A 243 -4.36 1.40 2.14
N PRO A 244 -5.49 0.66 2.12
CA PRO A 244 -5.92 -0.04 0.90
C PRO A 244 -6.20 0.86 -0.29
N GLU A 245 -6.09 0.31 -1.50
CA GLU A 245 -6.53 0.95 -2.73
C GLU A 245 -8.00 0.58 -3.03
N LEU A 246 -8.91 1.48 -2.67
CA LEU A 246 -10.36 1.26 -2.62
C LEU A 246 -11.14 1.87 -3.81
N GLN A 247 -10.48 2.56 -4.72
CA GLN A 247 -11.13 3.43 -5.70
C GLN A 247 -11.96 2.64 -6.71
N LEU A 248 -11.42 1.51 -7.18
CA LEU A 248 -12.16 0.61 -8.06
C LEU A 248 -13.37 0.01 -7.35
N ALA A 249 -13.23 -0.37 -6.07
CA ALA A 249 -14.33 -0.89 -5.27
C ALA A 249 -15.41 0.17 -5.02
N SER A 250 -15.00 1.40 -4.69
CA SER A 250 -15.85 2.57 -4.53
C SER A 250 -16.62 2.88 -5.83
N LEU A 251 -15.94 2.86 -6.98
CA LEU A 251 -16.59 3.07 -8.29
C LEU A 251 -17.64 1.99 -8.59
N LEU A 252 -17.37 0.74 -8.23
CA LEU A 252 -18.28 -0.39 -8.41
C LEU A 252 -19.44 -0.42 -7.40
N GLY A 253 -19.45 0.47 -6.40
CA GLY A 253 -20.48 0.51 -5.36
C GLY A 253 -20.31 -0.57 -4.27
N CYS A 254 -19.11 -1.12 -4.10
CA CYS A 254 -18.82 -2.03 -2.99
C CYS A 254 -18.91 -1.26 -1.66
N ARG A 255 -19.50 -1.89 -0.63
CA ARG A 255 -19.49 -1.33 0.72
C ARG A 255 -18.06 -1.32 1.27
N LEU A 256 -17.67 -0.20 1.84
CA LEU A 256 -16.35 0.02 2.43
C LEU A 256 -16.49 0.22 3.94
N ARG A 257 -15.48 -0.22 4.69
CA ARG A 257 -15.31 0.11 6.11
C ARG A 257 -14.22 1.17 6.23
N ASP A 258 -14.31 2.06 7.21
CA ASP A 258 -13.36 3.17 7.39
C ASP A 258 -12.25 2.87 8.41
N ASP A 259 -12.52 2.05 9.44
CA ASP A 259 -11.53 1.74 10.50
C ASP A 259 -11.55 0.25 10.94
N PRO A 260 -10.50 -0.53 10.64
CA PRO A 260 -9.50 -0.23 9.63
C PRO A 260 -10.14 -0.17 8.24
N ALA A 261 -9.67 0.77 7.41
CA ALA A 261 -10.13 0.92 6.04
C ALA A 261 -10.01 -0.40 5.26
N ALA A 262 -11.06 -0.81 4.55
CA ALA A 262 -11.08 -2.03 3.72
C ALA A 262 -12.36 -2.11 2.86
N ILE A 263 -12.35 -2.96 1.83
CA ILE A 263 -13.56 -3.49 1.21
C ILE A 263 -14.23 -4.45 2.21
N GLU A 264 -15.53 -4.29 2.46
CA GLU A 264 -16.29 -5.24 3.26
C GLU A 264 -16.53 -6.52 2.47
N THR A 265 -16.14 -7.67 3.04
CA THR A 265 -16.33 -8.98 2.42
C THR A 265 -16.81 -10.01 3.42
N ASP A 266 -17.46 -11.06 2.92
CA ASP A 266 -17.73 -12.26 3.69
C ASP A 266 -16.46 -13.12 3.89
N VAL A 267 -16.63 -14.32 4.45
CA VAL A 267 -15.53 -15.27 4.72
C VAL A 267 -14.89 -15.85 3.45
N PHE A 268 -15.60 -15.84 2.32
CA PHE A 268 -15.11 -16.27 1.00
C PHE A 268 -14.48 -15.11 0.22
N GLY A 269 -14.52 -13.89 0.74
CA GLY A 269 -14.04 -12.70 0.06
C GLY A 269 -15.06 -12.07 -0.89
N ALA A 270 -16.33 -12.51 -0.89
CA ALA A 270 -17.38 -11.88 -1.68
C ALA A 270 -17.75 -10.52 -1.09
N SER A 271 -17.84 -9.49 -1.93
CA SER A 271 -18.25 -8.14 -1.53
C SER A 271 -19.78 -7.98 -1.52
N SER A 272 -20.27 -6.79 -1.18
CA SER A 272 -21.69 -6.44 -1.29
C SER A 272 -22.23 -6.41 -2.72
N VAL A 273 -21.35 -6.36 -3.73
CA VAL A 273 -21.73 -6.36 -5.15
C VAL A 273 -21.64 -7.79 -5.70
N PRO A 274 -22.76 -8.37 -6.20
CA PRO A 274 -22.77 -9.73 -6.71
C PRO A 274 -21.72 -9.96 -7.81
N GLY A 275 -20.95 -11.04 -7.65
CA GLY A 275 -19.89 -11.39 -8.60
C GLY A 275 -18.58 -10.62 -8.44
N VAL A 276 -18.50 -9.68 -7.49
CA VAL A 276 -17.26 -8.96 -7.13
C VAL A 276 -16.73 -9.49 -5.80
N TYR A 277 -15.49 -9.95 -5.82
CA TYR A 277 -14.73 -10.43 -4.67
C TYR A 277 -13.57 -9.48 -4.37
N ALA A 278 -13.03 -9.51 -3.16
CA ALA A 278 -11.80 -8.83 -2.79
C ALA A 278 -10.89 -9.71 -1.94
N ALA A 279 -9.58 -9.51 -2.07
CA ALA A 279 -8.59 -10.30 -1.34
C ALA A 279 -7.33 -9.50 -1.00
N GLY A 280 -6.66 -9.94 0.08
CA GLY A 280 -5.40 -9.36 0.54
C GLY A 280 -5.56 -7.96 1.12
N GLU A 281 -4.64 -7.06 0.78
CA GLU A 281 -4.61 -5.74 1.43
C GLU A 281 -5.87 -4.91 1.10
N ALA A 282 -6.52 -5.16 -0.05
CA ALA A 282 -7.80 -4.52 -0.41
C ALA A 282 -8.93 -4.89 0.57
N ALA A 283 -8.90 -6.12 1.11
CA ALA A 283 -9.81 -6.63 2.15
C ALA A 283 -9.24 -6.42 3.56
N GLY A 284 -8.34 -5.44 3.73
CA GLY A 284 -7.71 -5.07 5.01
C GLY A 284 -6.23 -5.40 5.06
N VAL A 285 -5.44 -4.43 5.52
CA VAL A 285 -3.98 -4.52 5.53
C VAL A 285 -3.49 -5.58 6.51
N GLY A 286 -2.57 -6.46 6.08
CA GLY A 286 -2.10 -7.56 6.92
C GLY A 286 -0.89 -8.34 6.43
N GLY A 287 -0.31 -7.98 5.29
CA GLY A 287 0.91 -8.58 4.78
C GLY A 287 0.68 -9.79 3.86
N TRP A 288 1.76 -10.18 3.19
CA TRP A 288 1.69 -11.06 2.02
C TRP A 288 1.13 -12.46 2.27
N ARG A 289 1.29 -13.04 3.48
CA ARG A 289 0.75 -14.39 3.76
C ARG A 289 -0.76 -14.38 3.93
N LYS A 290 -1.31 -13.35 4.59
CA LYS A 290 -2.76 -13.09 4.60
C LYS A 290 -3.24 -12.96 3.17
N ALA A 291 -2.59 -12.08 2.40
CA ALA A 291 -2.93 -11.83 1.01
C ALA A 291 -2.93 -13.09 0.15
N TRP A 292 -1.92 -13.93 0.28
CA TRP A 292 -1.83 -15.21 -0.44
C TRP A 292 -3.01 -16.13 -0.11
N VAL A 293 -3.30 -16.35 1.17
CA VAL A 293 -4.36 -17.29 1.59
C VAL A 293 -5.74 -16.78 1.20
N GLU A 294 -6.01 -15.50 1.40
CA GLU A 294 -7.28 -14.88 0.99
C GLU A 294 -7.43 -14.84 -0.53
N GLY A 295 -6.34 -14.62 -1.27
CA GLY A 295 -6.33 -14.73 -2.72
C GLY A 295 -6.78 -16.12 -3.18
N ARG A 296 -6.21 -17.18 -2.62
CA ARG A 296 -6.64 -18.56 -2.92
C ARG A 296 -8.12 -18.79 -2.60
N ILE A 297 -8.60 -18.32 -1.45
CA ILE A 297 -10.00 -18.45 -1.05
C ILE A 297 -10.91 -17.75 -2.08
N ALA A 298 -10.62 -16.50 -2.43
CA ALA A 298 -11.42 -15.74 -3.39
C ALA A 298 -11.39 -16.38 -4.78
N GLY A 299 -10.23 -16.88 -5.22
CA GLY A 299 -10.09 -17.59 -6.51
C GLY A 299 -10.91 -18.88 -6.57
N LEU A 300 -10.84 -19.72 -5.53
CA LEU A 300 -11.65 -20.94 -5.43
C LEU A 300 -13.14 -20.62 -5.36
N ALA A 301 -13.52 -19.62 -4.55
CA ALA A 301 -14.92 -19.23 -4.39
C ALA A 301 -15.52 -18.66 -5.68
N ALA A 302 -14.77 -17.82 -6.39
CA ALA A 302 -15.18 -17.28 -7.69
C ALA A 302 -15.31 -18.38 -8.76
N ALA A 303 -14.53 -19.45 -8.66
CA ALA A 303 -14.61 -20.63 -9.53
C ALA A 303 -15.62 -21.70 -9.03
N GLY A 304 -16.42 -21.41 -8.00
CA GLY A 304 -17.46 -22.33 -7.48
C GLY A 304 -16.94 -23.47 -6.59
N ARG A 305 -15.64 -23.49 -6.24
CA ARG A 305 -15.00 -24.52 -5.40
C ARG A 305 -15.06 -24.15 -3.91
N LEU A 306 -16.27 -24.06 -3.36
CA LEU A 306 -16.48 -23.57 -1.99
C LEU A 306 -15.89 -24.48 -0.90
N ASP A 307 -15.88 -25.80 -1.08
CA ASP A 307 -15.33 -26.73 -0.08
C ASP A 307 -13.80 -26.63 0.02
N ASP A 308 -13.13 -26.54 -1.13
CA ASP A 308 -11.69 -26.27 -1.18
C ASP A 308 -11.35 -24.93 -0.50
N ALA A 309 -12.20 -23.91 -0.70
CA ALA A 309 -12.01 -22.60 -0.08
C ALA A 309 -12.16 -22.68 1.45
N ARG A 310 -13.17 -23.43 1.95
CA ARG A 310 -13.40 -23.65 3.39
C ARG A 310 -12.21 -24.30 4.07
N ALA A 311 -11.51 -25.21 3.40
CA ALA A 311 -10.32 -25.86 3.95
C ALA A 311 -9.18 -24.87 4.31
N LEU A 312 -9.18 -23.66 3.73
CA LEU A 312 -8.19 -22.62 3.98
C LEU A 312 -8.57 -21.67 5.13
N PHE A 313 -9.80 -21.73 5.65
CA PHE A 313 -10.31 -20.81 6.67
C PHE A 313 -9.48 -20.78 7.97
N PRO A 314 -9.03 -21.91 8.54
CA PRO A 314 -8.21 -21.87 9.76
C PRO A 314 -6.90 -21.10 9.55
N ARG A 315 -6.29 -21.25 8.36
CA ARG A 315 -5.07 -20.52 8.01
C ARG A 315 -5.35 -19.04 7.81
N ALA A 316 -6.46 -18.69 7.15
CA ALA A 316 -6.87 -17.30 6.97
C ALA A 316 -7.14 -16.60 8.32
N ALA A 317 -7.82 -17.28 9.25
CA ALA A 317 -8.08 -16.77 10.59
C ALA A 317 -6.78 -16.46 11.35
N LYS A 318 -5.78 -17.36 11.28
CA LYS A 318 -4.46 -17.15 11.89
C LYS A 318 -3.75 -15.92 11.32
N GLU A 319 -3.73 -15.75 9.99
CA GLU A 319 -3.05 -14.61 9.36
C GLU A 319 -3.82 -13.29 9.60
N ARG A 320 -5.16 -13.32 9.69
CA ARG A 320 -5.98 -12.15 10.09
C ARG A 320 -5.71 -11.74 11.55
N ALA A 321 -5.56 -12.70 12.45
CA ALA A 321 -5.20 -12.43 13.84
C ALA A 321 -3.81 -11.76 13.96
N TYR A 322 -2.86 -12.16 13.12
CA TYR A 322 -1.55 -11.49 13.04
C TYR A 322 -1.67 -10.08 12.45
N ALA A 323 -2.48 -9.88 11.41
CA ALA A 323 -2.76 -8.56 10.85
C ALA A 323 -3.36 -7.60 11.89
N ALA A 324 -4.31 -8.08 12.70
CA ALA A 324 -4.90 -7.30 13.79
C ALA A 324 -3.84 -6.89 14.84
N LEU A 325 -2.91 -7.79 15.17
CA LEU A 325 -1.78 -7.50 16.06
C LEU A 325 -0.87 -6.41 15.49
N LEU A 326 -0.57 -6.43 14.19
CA LEU A 326 0.20 -5.38 13.53
C LEU A 326 -0.53 -4.03 13.57
N HIS A 327 -1.83 -4.03 13.26
CA HIS A 327 -2.63 -2.82 13.26
C HIS A 327 -2.68 -2.19 14.67
N GLU A 328 -2.94 -2.98 15.72
CA GLU A 328 -2.94 -2.49 17.11
C GLU A 328 -1.61 -1.82 17.51
N ALA A 329 -0.49 -2.39 17.05
CA ALA A 329 0.84 -1.94 17.41
C ALA A 329 1.33 -0.73 16.60
N PHE A 330 0.92 -0.59 15.34
CA PHE A 330 1.58 0.31 14.39
C PHE A 330 0.63 1.24 13.61
N ALA A 331 -0.69 1.12 13.79
CA ALA A 331 -1.63 2.04 13.16
C ALA A 331 -1.27 3.50 13.50
N PRO A 332 -1.25 4.41 12.50
CA PRO A 332 -0.94 5.80 12.73
C PRO A 332 -1.99 6.42 13.65
N ARG A 333 -1.53 7.19 14.63
CA ARG A 333 -2.39 7.89 15.58
C ARG A 333 -2.23 9.39 15.43
N ARG A 334 -3.30 10.15 15.63
CA ARG A 334 -3.29 11.61 15.48
C ARG A 334 -2.33 12.28 16.45
N ASP A 335 -2.28 11.81 17.70
CA ASP A 335 -1.37 12.29 18.75
C ASP A 335 0.11 11.94 18.49
N GLU A 336 0.36 10.97 17.60
CA GLU A 336 1.71 10.54 17.20
C GLU A 336 2.10 11.05 15.81
N SER A 337 1.18 11.74 15.12
CA SER A 337 1.40 12.25 13.77
C SER A 337 2.46 13.35 13.77
N PRO A 338 3.21 13.52 12.66
CA PRO A 338 4.12 14.63 12.52
C PRO A 338 3.41 15.98 12.68
N LEU A 339 4.14 16.96 13.21
CA LEU A 339 3.60 18.31 13.39
C LEU A 339 3.63 19.04 12.05
N CYS A 340 2.46 19.34 11.50
CA CYS A 340 2.33 20.24 10.37
C CYS A 340 2.46 21.69 10.84
N SER A 341 3.29 22.49 10.16
CA SER A 341 3.23 23.95 10.22
C SER A 341 2.11 24.47 9.31
N ALA A 342 1.75 25.75 9.46
CA ALA A 342 0.72 26.40 8.65
C ALA A 342 0.98 26.28 7.13
N ASP A 343 2.24 26.39 6.72
CA ASP A 343 2.73 26.33 5.34
C ASP A 343 3.05 24.91 4.85
N THR A 344 2.94 23.88 5.71
CA THR A 344 3.19 22.49 5.30
C THR A 344 2.20 22.09 4.22
N LEU A 345 2.68 21.77 3.01
CA LEU A 345 1.84 21.28 1.93
C LEU A 345 1.17 19.95 2.31
N VAL A 346 -0.15 19.86 2.22
CA VAL A 346 -0.90 18.62 2.43
C VAL A 346 -1.23 17.97 1.09
N CYS A 347 -1.66 18.76 0.11
CA CYS A 347 -1.87 18.30 -1.26
C CYS A 347 -0.72 18.77 -2.17
N ARG A 348 0.29 17.91 -2.34
CA ARG A 348 1.44 18.18 -3.23
C ARG A 348 1.13 18.33 -4.72
N CYS A 349 -0.09 17.97 -5.16
CA CYS A 349 -0.46 18.09 -6.57
C CYS A 349 -1.09 19.44 -6.90
N GLU A 350 -1.60 20.14 -5.89
CA GLU A 350 -2.35 21.40 -6.03
C GLU A 350 -1.78 22.46 -5.07
N ASP A 351 -0.60 22.20 -4.51
CA ASP A 351 0.14 23.04 -3.56
C ASP A 351 -0.70 23.61 -2.41
N VAL A 352 -1.59 22.78 -1.86
CA VAL A 352 -2.51 23.19 -0.78
C VAL A 352 -1.81 23.09 0.58
N PRO A 353 -1.58 24.21 1.30
CA PRO A 353 -0.96 24.20 2.62
C PRO A 353 -1.96 23.80 3.72
N TYR A 354 -1.45 23.34 4.87
CA TYR A 354 -2.26 22.88 5.99
C TYR A 354 -3.20 23.97 6.53
N ALA A 355 -2.76 25.23 6.60
CA ALA A 355 -3.59 26.34 7.08
C ALA A 355 -4.82 26.60 6.20
N ALA A 356 -4.74 26.36 4.89
CA ALA A 356 -5.88 26.52 3.99
C ALA A 356 -7.01 25.51 4.28
N LEU A 357 -6.68 24.41 4.95
CA LEU A 357 -7.62 23.35 5.31
C LEU A 357 -8.24 23.55 6.69
N ALA A 358 -7.76 24.51 7.50
CA ALA A 358 -8.24 24.76 8.85
C ALA A 358 -9.71 25.21 8.90
N ALA A 359 -10.17 25.89 7.84
CA ALA A 359 -11.55 26.38 7.71
C ALA A 359 -12.51 25.34 7.09
N CYS A 360 -12.01 24.22 6.59
CA CYS A 360 -12.84 23.18 5.99
C CYS A 360 -13.35 22.21 7.07
N GLY A 361 -14.64 21.86 7.02
CA GLY A 361 -15.24 20.86 7.90
C GLY A 361 -15.17 19.43 7.36
N SER A 362 -14.85 19.26 6.07
CA SER A 362 -14.93 17.97 5.40
C SER A 362 -13.98 17.83 4.20
N TRP A 363 -13.73 16.58 3.78
CA TRP A 363 -13.01 16.28 2.53
C TRP A 363 -13.62 16.97 1.31
N ARG A 364 -14.96 17.02 1.24
CA ARG A 364 -15.68 17.66 0.14
C ARG A 364 -15.41 19.16 0.08
N GLU A 365 -15.45 19.84 1.22
CA GLU A 365 -15.12 21.28 1.29
C GLU A 365 -13.66 21.54 0.93
N ALA A 366 -12.73 20.76 1.47
CA ALA A 366 -11.32 20.87 1.12
C ALA A 366 -11.08 20.70 -0.39
N ARG A 367 -11.79 19.76 -1.03
CA ARG A 367 -11.72 19.55 -2.48
C ARG A 367 -12.34 20.71 -3.27
N LEU A 368 -13.52 21.20 -2.89
CA LEU A 368 -14.23 22.23 -3.66
C LEU A 368 -13.69 23.64 -3.45
N GLN A 369 -13.28 23.98 -2.22
CA GLN A 369 -12.83 25.33 -1.87
C GLN A 369 -11.32 25.51 -2.05
N GLN A 370 -10.54 24.47 -1.74
CA GLN A 370 -9.07 24.54 -1.74
C GLN A 370 -8.43 23.67 -2.83
N ARG A 371 -9.24 23.06 -3.72
CA ARG A 371 -8.79 22.14 -4.78
C ARG A 371 -8.06 20.88 -4.26
N CYS A 372 -8.13 20.60 -2.95
CA CYS A 372 -7.40 19.48 -2.36
C CYS A 372 -7.84 18.14 -3.00
N GLY A 373 -6.88 17.39 -3.52
CA GLY A 373 -7.14 16.10 -4.16
C GLY A 373 -7.72 16.18 -5.58
N MET A 374 -7.64 17.33 -6.25
CA MET A 374 -8.04 17.49 -7.67
C MET A 374 -6.90 17.21 -8.67
N GLY A 375 -5.64 17.18 -8.22
CA GLY A 375 -4.50 16.95 -9.10
C GLY A 375 -4.29 15.49 -9.48
N HIS A 376 -3.14 15.16 -10.09
CA HIS A 376 -2.89 13.86 -10.75
C HIS A 376 -3.17 12.62 -9.87
N CYS A 377 -2.90 12.69 -8.57
CA CYS A 377 -3.16 11.56 -7.65
C CYS A 377 -4.64 11.36 -7.29
N GLN A 378 -5.52 12.29 -7.65
CA GLN A 378 -6.97 12.28 -7.37
C GLN A 378 -7.30 12.10 -5.88
N GLY A 379 -6.48 12.68 -5.00
CA GLY A 379 -6.70 12.65 -3.55
C GLY A 379 -6.13 11.43 -2.83
N ARG A 380 -5.50 10.49 -3.51
CA ARG A 380 -4.90 9.26 -2.92
C ARG A 380 -4.02 9.50 -1.71
N LEU A 381 -3.22 10.57 -1.73
CA LEU A 381 -2.26 10.87 -0.68
C LEU A 381 -2.88 11.79 0.38
N CYS A 382 -3.40 12.94 -0.05
CA CYS A 382 -3.90 13.96 0.88
C CYS A 382 -5.18 13.53 1.60
N ALA A 383 -6.08 12.76 0.98
CA ALA A 383 -7.28 12.26 1.67
C ALA A 383 -6.91 11.34 2.84
N THR A 384 -5.94 10.45 2.65
CA THR A 384 -5.44 9.56 3.71
C THR A 384 -4.68 10.33 4.79
N ALA A 385 -3.90 11.34 4.42
CA ALA A 385 -3.27 12.20 5.42
C ALA A 385 -4.34 12.90 6.27
N LEU A 386 -5.37 13.47 5.63
CA LEU A 386 -6.43 14.21 6.31
C LEU A 386 -7.36 13.32 7.14
N SER A 387 -7.52 12.05 6.76
CA SER A 387 -8.27 11.11 7.62
C SER A 387 -7.59 10.87 8.96
N ILE A 388 -6.26 11.01 9.02
CA ILE A 388 -5.49 10.87 10.26
C ILE A 388 -5.36 12.22 10.97
N LEU A 389 -5.02 13.29 10.23
CA LEU A 389 -4.76 14.62 10.79
C LEU A 389 -6.02 15.34 11.26
N GLN A 390 -7.13 15.19 10.53
CA GLN A 390 -8.41 15.87 10.80
C GLN A 390 -9.53 14.89 11.20
N GLY A 391 -9.33 13.58 11.06
CA GLY A 391 -10.36 12.59 11.37
C GLY A 391 -11.47 12.50 10.32
N TRP A 392 -11.26 13.05 9.12
CA TRP A 392 -12.26 12.97 8.04
C TRP A 392 -12.34 11.56 7.47
N PRO A 393 -13.53 11.04 7.12
CA PRO A 393 -13.64 9.74 6.48
C PRO A 393 -12.93 9.75 5.11
N LEU A 394 -12.46 8.58 4.67
CA LEU A 394 -11.89 8.44 3.34
C LEU A 394 -12.98 8.68 2.27
N PRO A 395 -12.64 9.32 1.15
CA PRO A 395 -13.59 9.52 0.07
C PRO A 395 -14.06 8.19 -0.51
N GLN A 396 -15.38 8.06 -0.65
CA GLN A 396 -16.04 6.94 -1.31
C GLN A 396 -16.71 7.37 -2.63
N ASP A 397 -16.32 8.52 -3.18
CA ASP A 397 -16.90 9.17 -4.35
C ASP A 397 -16.04 9.04 -5.62
N SER A 398 -15.38 7.88 -5.80
CA SER A 398 -14.49 7.65 -6.95
C SER A 398 -15.22 7.85 -8.28
N ARG A 399 -14.59 8.54 -9.23
CA ARG A 399 -15.16 8.86 -10.55
C ARG A 399 -14.36 8.23 -11.67
N VAL A 400 -15.00 8.13 -12.83
CA VAL A 400 -14.32 7.78 -14.09
C VAL A 400 -13.67 9.05 -14.66
N PRO A 401 -12.41 8.98 -15.11
CA PRO A 401 -11.51 7.83 -15.02
C PRO A 401 -10.84 7.70 -13.63
N ILE A 402 -10.63 6.46 -13.17
CA ILE A 402 -10.04 6.13 -11.86
C ILE A 402 -8.58 6.62 -11.77
N VAL A 403 -7.89 6.59 -12.91
CA VAL A 403 -6.54 7.10 -13.14
C VAL A 403 -6.57 8.03 -14.34
N PRO A 404 -5.68 9.04 -14.41
CA PRO A 404 -5.48 9.80 -15.64
C PRO A 404 -5.22 8.86 -16.83
N ALA A 405 -5.98 9.04 -17.90
CA ALA A 405 -5.97 8.20 -19.09
C ALA A 405 -5.96 9.07 -20.36
N ARG A 406 -5.58 8.46 -21.49
CA ARG A 406 -5.54 9.15 -22.79
C ARG A 406 -6.96 9.50 -23.24
N ALA A 407 -7.13 10.64 -23.90
CA ALA A 407 -8.43 11.03 -24.44
C ALA A 407 -8.99 9.96 -25.40
N SER A 408 -8.13 9.36 -26.24
CA SER A 408 -8.48 8.24 -27.13
C SER A 408 -8.96 6.99 -26.40
N THR A 409 -8.51 6.75 -25.17
CA THR A 409 -9.02 5.65 -24.35
C THR A 409 -10.44 5.95 -23.88
N LEU A 410 -10.72 7.20 -23.51
CA LEU A 410 -12.03 7.60 -22.99
C LEU A 410 -13.12 7.62 -24.06
N THR A 411 -12.78 7.67 -25.36
CA THR A 411 -13.78 7.53 -26.43
C THR A 411 -14.44 6.14 -26.44
N HIS A 412 -13.85 5.15 -25.77
CA HIS A 412 -14.48 3.83 -25.58
C HIS A 412 -15.56 3.80 -24.47
N LEU A 413 -15.77 4.91 -23.76
CA LEU A 413 -16.83 5.06 -22.75
C LEU A 413 -18.12 5.70 -23.29
N ALA A 414 -18.03 6.35 -24.45
CA ALA A 414 -19.17 6.90 -25.17
C ALA A 414 -19.87 5.79 -25.95
#